data_AF-A0A969XZB5-F1
#
_entry.id   AF-A0A969XZB5-F1
#
_cell.length_a   1.000
_cell.length_b   1.000
_cell.length_c   1.000
_cell.angle_alpha   90.00
_cell.angle_beta   90.00
_cell.angle_gamma   90.00
#
_symmetry.space_group_name_H-M   'P 1'
#
loop_
_entity.id
_entity.type
_entity.pdbx_description
1 polymer ?
#
loop_
_entity_poly.entity_id
_entity_poly.type
_entity_poly.pdbx_seq_one_letter_code
_entity_poly.pdbx_strand_id
1 'polypeptide(L)'
;MNSTYKRLATAVAFSVVCAAAPALGAGSAATIAPFLDDQAFAVVRVDIGGIGVPALAQWLGSMTGGPQERLAESAAQVTAWQKNLLSAGAREAYVVLSLADLPDNPPRIIVPVPGGAKAEAIAAAIRRPIDPADEPEGGPFGEEGVVVVHGNVVIVAESQATADRVRQVVPSPRPDLEAALAAAGKAPIQAVLVPSDAQRRIVAETLPALPAPLPPLTGEQLSRAVRWAAVGIELPPAGSLQLVVQSPDAESAATLKETVDAALATGAAILQSQEVLPNAQEIAKRLSPAVRGDRMVLAIDRPAFKSLVDDLVTPALIQASRTTQATLAMVRVRGITTAMAMYRMEHNNEWPPNLQALIDEGLMDARQLNEPSTDRPAMVYIRPPADAGDNVVVVYEDPASHDRRETAVGFVGTQVLSMPDDATFRAMIEKAKRDSAQAYGGAAE
;
A
#
# COMPACT_ATOMS: atom_id res chain seq x y z
N MET A 1 2.64 12.69 -14.95
CA MET A 1 2.74 11.64 -13.90
C MET A 1 2.73 10.30 -14.63
N ASN A 2 3.84 9.56 -14.67
CA ASN A 2 3.99 8.37 -15.52
C ASN A 2 2.97 7.28 -15.14
N SER A 3 2.35 6.64 -16.15
CA SER A 3 1.28 5.63 -15.94
C SER A 3 1.75 4.44 -15.09
N THR A 4 3.06 4.16 -15.05
CA THR A 4 3.67 3.17 -14.16
C THR A 4 3.52 3.52 -12.67
N TYR A 5 3.57 4.81 -12.30
CA TYR A 5 3.40 5.25 -10.90
C TYR A 5 1.93 5.33 -10.50
N LYS A 6 1.02 5.62 -11.43
CA LYS A 6 -0.43 5.43 -11.21
C LYS A 6 -0.74 3.94 -11.02
N ARG A 7 -0.18 3.05 -11.85
CA ARG A 7 -0.33 1.59 -11.71
C ARG A 7 0.26 1.07 -10.39
N LEU A 8 1.41 1.58 -9.93
CA LEU A 8 1.99 1.21 -8.64
C LEU A 8 1.20 1.79 -7.46
N ALA A 9 0.72 3.04 -7.55
CA ALA A 9 -0.07 3.68 -6.49
C ALA A 9 -1.50 3.12 -6.40
N THR A 10 -2.10 2.69 -7.51
CA THR A 10 -3.41 2.02 -7.56
C THR A 10 -3.29 0.54 -7.20
N ALA A 11 -2.21 -0.15 -7.59
CA ALA A 11 -1.89 -1.48 -7.08
C ALA A 11 -1.60 -1.42 -5.57
N VAL A 12 -0.91 -0.40 -5.07
CA VAL A 12 -0.75 -0.16 -3.63
C VAL A 12 -2.06 0.27 -3.00
N ALA A 13 -2.91 1.07 -3.65
CA ALA A 13 -4.23 1.41 -3.11
C ALA A 13 -5.14 0.17 -3.00
N PHE A 14 -5.06 -0.81 -3.90
CA PHE A 14 -5.79 -2.07 -3.76
C PHE A 14 -5.05 -3.12 -2.90
N SER A 15 -3.73 -3.11 -2.86
CA SER A 15 -2.90 -3.94 -1.94
C SER A 15 -2.99 -3.44 -0.49
N VAL A 16 -3.22 -2.15 -0.29
CA VAL A 16 -3.48 -1.48 1.00
C VAL A 16 -4.97 -1.49 1.33
N VAL A 17 -5.89 -1.52 0.34
CA VAL A 17 -7.33 -1.78 0.59
C VAL A 17 -7.59 -3.27 0.88
N CYS A 18 -6.71 -4.19 0.47
CA CYS A 18 -6.65 -5.56 1.03
C CYS A 18 -6.15 -5.59 2.49
N ALA A 19 -5.74 -4.45 3.04
CA ALA A 19 -5.40 -4.26 4.43
C ALA A 19 -6.41 -3.33 5.12
N ALA A 20 -7.73 -3.46 4.86
CA ALA A 20 -8.61 -3.48 6.02
C ALA A 20 -9.91 -4.30 6.03
N ALA A 21 -10.27 -5.02 7.13
CA ALA A 21 -11.61 -5.48 7.54
C ALA A 21 -11.74 -5.77 9.08
N PRO A 22 -12.87 -5.48 9.81
CA PRO A 22 -13.68 -6.35 10.76
C PRO A 22 -14.86 -7.23 10.23
N ALA A 23 -15.50 -8.02 11.12
CA ALA A 23 -15.89 -9.46 10.99
C ALA A 23 -17.39 -9.86 10.79
N LEU A 24 -17.68 -10.93 10.01
CA LEU A 24 -18.49 -12.14 10.32
C LEU A 24 -18.57 -13.23 9.19
N GLY A 25 -18.76 -14.50 9.62
CA GLY A 25 -19.19 -15.68 8.83
C GLY A 25 -18.10 -16.37 8.00
N ALA A 26 -18.05 -17.71 7.94
CA ALA A 26 -17.19 -18.40 6.96
C ALA A 26 -17.72 -18.10 5.55
N GLY A 27 -16.87 -17.56 4.68
CA GLY A 27 -17.23 -17.35 3.28
C GLY A 27 -17.63 -18.66 2.63
N SER A 28 -18.59 -18.62 1.71
CA SER A 28 -19.04 -19.82 1.01
C SER A 28 -17.94 -20.31 0.07
N ALA A 29 -17.17 -21.31 0.51
CA ALA A 29 -16.19 -22.01 -0.32
C ALA A 29 -16.80 -22.45 -1.66
N ALA A 30 -18.09 -22.84 -1.66
CA ALA A 30 -18.84 -23.22 -2.84
C ALA A 30 -18.99 -22.08 -3.88
N THR A 31 -18.95 -20.82 -3.45
CA THR A 31 -19.08 -19.67 -4.35
C THR A 31 -17.78 -19.39 -5.10
N ILE A 32 -16.63 -19.57 -4.45
CA ILE A 32 -15.33 -19.27 -5.06
C ILE A 32 -14.68 -20.47 -5.75
N ALA A 33 -15.01 -21.71 -5.33
CA ALA A 33 -14.45 -22.93 -5.91
C ALA A 33 -14.51 -23.01 -7.46
N PRO A 34 -15.58 -22.54 -8.15
CA PRO A 34 -15.62 -22.51 -9.62
C PRO A 34 -14.56 -21.61 -10.28
N PHE A 35 -13.90 -20.73 -9.52
CA PHE A 35 -12.89 -19.80 -10.02
C PHE A 35 -11.47 -20.21 -9.63
N LEU A 36 -11.28 -21.42 -9.10
CA LEU A 36 -9.98 -21.95 -8.68
C LEU A 36 -9.52 -23.04 -9.65
N ASP A 37 -8.64 -22.68 -10.59
CA ASP A 37 -7.93 -23.61 -11.48
C ASP A 37 -6.68 -24.20 -10.81
N ASP A 38 -5.92 -25.05 -11.50
CA ASP A 38 -4.66 -25.60 -10.97
C ASP A 38 -3.53 -24.57 -10.74
N GLN A 39 -3.68 -23.35 -11.24
CA GLN A 39 -2.71 -22.26 -11.04
C GLN A 39 -3.07 -21.39 -9.84
N ALA A 40 -4.34 -21.37 -9.41
CA ALA A 40 -4.79 -20.74 -8.18
C ALA A 40 -4.22 -21.47 -6.96
N PHE A 41 -3.43 -20.77 -6.15
CA PHE A 41 -2.76 -21.34 -4.96
C PHE A 41 -3.30 -20.76 -3.66
N ALA A 42 -3.81 -19.54 -3.67
CA ALA A 42 -4.35 -18.89 -2.47
C ALA A 42 -5.58 -18.02 -2.77
N VAL A 43 -6.40 -17.81 -1.74
CA VAL A 43 -7.60 -16.98 -1.78
C VAL A 43 -7.60 -16.06 -0.56
N VAL A 44 -7.81 -14.77 -0.78
CA VAL A 44 -8.04 -13.80 0.29
C VAL A 44 -9.51 -13.40 0.25
N ARG A 45 -10.25 -13.73 1.30
CA ARG A 45 -11.60 -13.23 1.53
C ARG A 45 -11.53 -11.95 2.35
N VAL A 46 -12.32 -10.96 1.93
CA VAL A 46 -12.50 -9.68 2.61
C VAL A 46 -13.98 -9.49 2.91
N ASP A 47 -14.32 -9.34 4.18
CA ASP A 47 -15.65 -8.87 4.62
C ASP A 47 -15.73 -7.35 4.42
N ILE A 48 -16.46 -6.94 3.39
CA ILE A 48 -16.62 -5.52 3.04
C ILE A 48 -17.32 -4.77 4.17
N GLY A 49 -18.27 -5.41 4.85
CA GLY A 49 -19.15 -4.75 5.81
C GLY A 49 -18.49 -4.51 7.15
N GLY A 50 -17.63 -5.42 7.57
CA GLY A 50 -17.02 -5.24 8.86
C GLY A 50 -15.78 -4.34 8.83
N ILE A 51 -15.25 -3.90 7.68
CA ILE A 51 -14.17 -2.88 7.63
C ILE A 51 -14.54 -1.56 8.33
N GLY A 52 -13.89 -1.25 9.45
CA GLY A 52 -13.98 0.03 10.15
C GLY A 52 -13.03 1.06 9.55
N VAL A 53 -13.31 1.48 8.31
CA VAL A 53 -12.47 2.42 7.55
C VAL A 53 -12.08 3.68 8.35
N PRO A 54 -13.00 4.36 9.06
CA PRO A 54 -12.63 5.54 9.85
C PRO A 54 -11.68 5.22 11.01
N ALA A 55 -11.89 4.08 11.69
CA ALA A 55 -11.07 3.68 12.82
C ALA A 55 -9.66 3.27 12.38
N LEU A 56 -9.54 2.60 11.23
CA LEU A 56 -8.26 2.31 10.61
C LEU A 56 -7.52 3.60 10.24
N ALA A 57 -8.19 4.54 9.58
CA ALA A 57 -7.58 5.80 9.17
C ALA A 57 -7.08 6.61 10.38
N GLN A 58 -7.87 6.67 11.45
CA GLN A 58 -7.46 7.28 12.71
C GLN A 58 -6.21 6.60 13.30
N TRP A 59 -6.19 5.27 13.30
CA TRP A 59 -5.04 4.51 13.79
C TRP A 59 -3.79 4.74 12.92
N LEU A 60 -3.90 4.71 11.59
CA LEU A 60 -2.81 5.04 10.67
C LEU A 60 -2.30 6.47 10.87
N GLY A 61 -3.20 7.44 11.07
CA GLY A 61 -2.84 8.82 11.37
C GLY A 61 -2.06 8.96 12.66
N SER A 62 -2.42 8.20 13.70
CA SER A 62 -1.70 8.20 14.98
C SER A 62 -0.27 7.63 14.87
N MET A 63 0.00 6.74 13.92
CA MET A 63 1.31 6.12 13.74
C MET A 63 2.25 6.92 12.83
N THR A 64 1.70 7.49 11.76
CA THR A 64 2.52 8.15 10.72
C THR A 64 2.78 9.62 11.01
N GLY A 65 2.07 10.22 11.98
CA GLY A 65 2.07 11.68 12.20
C GLY A 65 1.54 12.47 11.00
N GLY A 66 0.96 11.78 10.00
CA GLY A 66 0.45 12.37 8.79
C GLY A 66 -0.78 13.26 9.04
N PRO A 67 -1.19 14.04 8.04
CA PRO A 67 -2.22 15.06 8.22
C PRO A 67 -3.55 14.36 8.40
N GLN A 68 -4.07 14.37 9.63
CA GLN A 68 -5.28 13.60 9.96
C GLN A 68 -6.47 14.01 9.10
N GLU A 69 -6.54 15.27 8.66
CA GLU A 69 -7.59 15.77 7.77
C GLU A 69 -7.57 15.06 6.42
N ARG A 70 -6.40 14.90 5.79
CA ARG A 70 -6.28 14.18 4.50
C ARG A 70 -6.63 12.70 4.64
N LEU A 71 -6.16 12.05 5.71
CA LEU A 71 -6.52 10.67 6.00
C LEU A 71 -8.02 10.52 6.27
N ALA A 72 -8.63 11.49 6.98
CA ALA A 72 -10.06 11.50 7.26
C ALA A 72 -10.89 11.74 5.99
N GLU A 73 -10.44 12.60 5.08
CA GLU A 73 -11.07 12.85 3.78
C GLU A 73 -11.04 11.58 2.92
N SER A 74 -9.88 10.95 2.74
CA SER A 74 -9.76 9.68 2.03
C SER A 74 -10.59 8.57 2.71
N ALA A 75 -10.60 8.53 4.05
CA ALA A 75 -11.43 7.58 4.78
C ALA A 75 -12.92 7.82 4.55
N ALA A 76 -13.37 9.07 4.45
CA ALA A 76 -14.76 9.42 4.15
C ALA A 76 -15.15 8.98 2.74
N GLN A 77 -14.29 9.20 1.74
CA GLN A 77 -14.47 8.74 0.37
C GLN A 77 -14.59 7.21 0.30
N VAL A 78 -13.65 6.49 0.90
CA VAL A 78 -13.66 5.01 0.96
C VAL A 78 -14.87 4.50 1.74
N THR A 79 -15.26 5.15 2.83
CA THR A 79 -16.47 4.80 3.61
C THR A 79 -17.74 4.98 2.77
N ALA A 80 -17.82 6.06 1.98
CA ALA A 80 -18.95 6.28 1.08
C ALA A 80 -19.02 5.21 -0.03
N TRP A 81 -17.88 4.87 -0.62
CA TRP A 81 -17.77 3.79 -1.60
C TRP A 81 -18.15 2.43 -1.02
N GLN A 82 -17.64 2.08 0.16
CA GLN A 82 -18.01 0.89 0.92
C GLN A 82 -19.52 0.84 1.17
N LYS A 83 -20.13 1.93 1.63
CA LYS A 83 -21.58 2.02 1.85
C LYS A 83 -22.37 1.79 0.55
N ASN A 84 -21.89 2.28 -0.59
CA ASN A 84 -22.53 2.04 -1.88
C ASN A 84 -22.50 0.55 -2.26
N LEU A 85 -21.36 -0.13 -2.07
CA LEU A 85 -21.25 -1.58 -2.29
C LEU A 85 -22.21 -2.37 -1.39
N LEU A 86 -22.24 -2.05 -0.10
CA LEU A 86 -23.13 -2.71 0.86
C LEU A 86 -24.61 -2.48 0.50
N SER A 87 -24.97 -1.27 0.07
CA SER A 87 -26.33 -0.93 -0.36
C SER A 87 -26.72 -1.64 -1.66
N ALA A 88 -25.76 -1.90 -2.55
CA ALA A 88 -25.96 -2.70 -3.76
C ALA A 88 -26.11 -4.21 -3.48
N GLY A 89 -25.81 -4.65 -2.25
CA GLY A 89 -25.94 -6.03 -1.81
C GLY A 89 -24.63 -6.80 -1.74
N ALA A 90 -23.49 -6.19 -2.07
CA ALA A 90 -22.19 -6.81 -1.85
C ALA A 90 -21.94 -6.98 -0.34
N ARG A 91 -21.27 -8.07 0.04
CA ARG A 91 -20.97 -8.39 1.45
C ARG A 91 -19.52 -8.78 1.64
N GLU A 92 -19.00 -9.53 0.71
CA GLU A 92 -17.62 -10.01 0.71
C GLU A 92 -17.03 -9.90 -0.69
N ALA A 93 -15.70 -9.90 -0.75
CA ALA A 93 -14.93 -10.02 -1.97
C ALA A 93 -13.86 -11.11 -1.78
N TYR A 94 -13.54 -11.81 -2.86
CA TYR A 94 -12.46 -12.80 -2.89
C TYR A 94 -11.40 -12.35 -3.87
N VAL A 95 -10.17 -12.23 -3.40
CA VAL A 95 -8.98 -12.04 -4.24
C VAL A 95 -8.37 -13.41 -4.47
N VAL A 96 -8.28 -13.84 -5.73
CA VAL A 96 -7.68 -15.13 -6.09
C VAL A 96 -6.25 -14.90 -6.57
N LEU A 97 -5.30 -15.54 -5.91
CA LEU A 97 -3.89 -15.50 -6.25
C LEU A 97 -3.54 -16.71 -7.12
N SER A 98 -3.03 -16.44 -8.33
CA SER A 98 -2.71 -17.47 -9.32
C SER A 98 -1.30 -17.29 -9.87
N LEU A 99 -0.62 -18.40 -10.12
CA LEU A 99 0.68 -18.42 -10.79
C LEU A 99 0.61 -17.93 -12.24
N ALA A 100 -0.57 -18.00 -12.87
CA ALA A 100 -0.79 -17.48 -14.22
C ALA A 100 -0.83 -15.94 -14.29
N ASP A 101 -1.00 -15.29 -13.14
CA ASP A 101 -1.13 -13.84 -13.05
C ASP A 101 0.20 -13.20 -12.61
N LEU A 102 1.09 -13.93 -11.95
CA LEU A 102 2.37 -13.41 -11.45
C LEU A 102 3.48 -13.44 -12.50
N PRO A 103 4.39 -12.44 -12.52
CA PRO A 103 4.36 -11.19 -11.75
C PRO A 103 3.60 -10.05 -12.43
N ASP A 104 3.13 -10.27 -13.66
CA ASP A 104 2.79 -9.19 -14.60
C ASP A 104 1.38 -8.64 -14.45
N ASN A 105 0.46 -9.43 -13.87
CA ASN A 105 -0.96 -9.10 -13.76
C ASN A 105 -1.38 -9.02 -12.28
N PRO A 106 -2.08 -7.96 -11.83
CA PRO A 106 -2.78 -7.95 -10.55
C PRO A 106 -3.68 -9.18 -10.35
N PRO A 107 -3.87 -9.58 -9.08
CA PRO A 107 -4.83 -10.62 -8.72
C PRO A 107 -6.25 -10.32 -9.19
N ARG A 108 -6.98 -11.36 -9.59
CA ARG A 108 -8.41 -11.26 -9.95
C ARG A 108 -9.29 -11.16 -8.71
N ILE A 109 -10.35 -10.36 -8.78
CA ILE A 109 -11.30 -10.18 -7.68
C ILE A 109 -12.67 -10.71 -8.09
N ILE A 110 -13.28 -11.50 -7.22
CA ILE A 110 -14.61 -12.09 -7.38
C ILE A 110 -15.50 -11.57 -6.25
N VAL A 111 -16.57 -10.88 -6.60
CA VAL A 111 -17.56 -10.36 -5.66
C VAL A 111 -18.84 -11.17 -5.82
N PRO A 112 -19.23 -12.01 -4.84
CA PRO A 112 -20.49 -12.73 -4.90
C PRO A 112 -21.69 -11.80 -5.01
N VAL A 113 -22.73 -12.28 -5.68
CA VAL A 113 -24.06 -11.69 -5.74
C VAL A 113 -24.98 -12.57 -4.89
N PRO A 114 -25.24 -12.19 -3.61
CA PRO A 114 -26.15 -12.94 -2.76
C PRO A 114 -27.55 -13.02 -3.35
N GLY A 115 -28.32 -14.05 -2.97
CA GLY A 115 -29.70 -14.21 -3.42
C GLY A 115 -30.54 -12.96 -3.11
N GLY A 116 -31.09 -12.34 -4.16
CA GLY A 116 -31.89 -11.10 -4.07
C GLY A 116 -31.13 -9.80 -4.32
N ALA A 117 -29.79 -9.82 -4.41
CA ALA A 117 -29.01 -8.67 -4.88
C ALA A 117 -29.03 -8.57 -6.42
N LYS A 118 -28.85 -7.36 -6.96
CA LYS A 118 -28.75 -7.12 -8.41
C LYS A 118 -27.27 -7.03 -8.80
N ALA A 119 -26.79 -7.96 -9.62
CA ALA A 119 -25.40 -8.02 -10.04
C ALA A 119 -24.93 -6.72 -10.72
N GLU A 120 -25.81 -6.10 -11.51
CA GLU A 120 -25.55 -4.84 -12.21
C GLU A 120 -25.42 -3.67 -11.23
N ALA A 121 -26.15 -3.69 -10.11
CA ALA A 121 -26.02 -2.66 -9.08
C ALA A 121 -24.67 -2.77 -8.36
N ILE A 122 -24.22 -4.00 -8.07
CA ILE A 122 -22.89 -4.25 -7.50
C ILE A 122 -21.80 -3.80 -8.49
N ALA A 123 -21.91 -4.21 -9.76
CA ALA A 123 -20.97 -3.80 -10.80
C ALA A 123 -20.90 -2.28 -10.97
N ALA A 124 -22.05 -1.60 -10.97
CA ALA A 124 -22.10 -0.13 -11.04
C ALA A 124 -21.47 0.53 -9.81
N ALA A 125 -21.67 -0.03 -8.62
CA ALA A 125 -21.05 0.47 -7.39
C ALA A 125 -19.52 0.30 -7.41
N ILE A 126 -19.01 -0.83 -7.92
CA ILE A 126 -17.57 -1.07 -8.08
C ILE A 126 -16.93 -0.09 -9.07
N ARG A 127 -17.60 0.20 -10.19
CA ARG A 127 -17.07 1.12 -11.23
C ARG A 127 -17.00 2.58 -10.79
N ARG A 128 -17.72 2.96 -9.73
CA ARG A 128 -17.67 4.34 -9.26
C ARG A 128 -16.26 4.66 -8.75
N PRO A 129 -15.69 5.80 -9.15
CA PRO A 129 -14.42 6.23 -8.60
C PRO A 129 -14.56 6.44 -7.09
N ILE A 130 -13.48 6.18 -6.36
CA ILE A 130 -13.43 6.38 -4.91
C ILE A 130 -13.32 7.89 -4.63
N ASP A 131 -12.43 8.59 -5.35
CA ASP A 131 -12.36 10.05 -5.33
C ASP A 131 -13.22 10.62 -6.47
N PRO A 132 -14.22 11.47 -6.19
CA PRO A 132 -15.01 12.14 -7.22
C PRO A 132 -14.20 13.03 -8.18
N ALA A 133 -12.98 13.44 -7.79
CA ALA A 133 -12.07 14.21 -8.62
C ALA A 133 -11.31 13.34 -9.64
N ASP A 134 -11.34 12.00 -9.51
CA ASP A 134 -10.78 11.10 -10.50
C ASP A 134 -11.70 11.04 -11.74
N GLU A 135 -11.11 11.13 -12.94
CA GLU A 135 -11.88 10.95 -14.18
C GLU A 135 -12.48 9.53 -14.25
N PRO A 136 -13.72 9.39 -14.76
CA PRO A 136 -14.47 8.13 -14.73
C PRO A 136 -13.94 7.02 -15.65
N GLU A 137 -12.84 7.23 -16.38
CA GLU A 137 -12.29 6.22 -17.28
C GLU A 137 -11.58 5.10 -16.48
N GLY A 138 -12.32 4.01 -16.22
CA GLY A 138 -11.78 2.74 -15.70
C GLY A 138 -12.06 2.42 -14.22
N GLY A 139 -12.67 3.35 -13.46
CA GLY A 139 -12.93 3.17 -12.03
C GLY A 139 -11.65 3.02 -11.18
N PRO A 140 -11.71 2.49 -9.94
CA PRO A 140 -10.55 2.42 -9.06
C PRO A 140 -9.46 1.43 -9.50
N PHE A 141 -9.61 0.82 -10.69
CA PHE A 141 -8.71 -0.21 -11.24
C PHE A 141 -7.92 0.27 -12.46
N GLY A 142 -8.06 1.56 -12.83
CA GLY A 142 -7.38 2.19 -13.96
C GLY A 142 -8.10 2.00 -15.30
N GLU A 143 -7.68 2.75 -16.32
CA GLU A 143 -8.36 2.88 -17.63
C GLU A 143 -8.69 1.55 -18.34
N GLU A 144 -7.88 0.52 -18.16
CA GLU A 144 -8.07 -0.80 -18.79
C GLU A 144 -8.92 -1.76 -17.94
N GLY A 145 -9.14 -1.42 -16.65
CA GLY A 145 -9.87 -2.24 -15.70
C GLY A 145 -11.31 -2.51 -16.13
N VAL A 146 -11.73 -3.77 -16.04
CA VAL A 146 -13.09 -4.19 -16.39
C VAL A 146 -13.82 -4.76 -15.18
N VAL A 147 -15.11 -4.43 -15.12
CA VAL A 147 -16.06 -5.00 -14.16
C VAL A 147 -17.14 -5.74 -14.94
N VAL A 148 -17.30 -7.03 -14.66
CA VAL A 148 -18.05 -7.96 -15.48
C VAL A 148 -19.03 -8.74 -14.60
N VAL A 149 -20.29 -8.83 -15.02
CA VAL A 149 -21.25 -9.76 -14.40
C VAL A 149 -21.07 -11.15 -15.03
N HIS A 150 -21.00 -12.19 -14.20
CA HIS A 150 -20.94 -13.57 -14.64
C HIS A 150 -21.71 -14.48 -13.68
N GLY A 151 -22.90 -14.92 -14.08
CA GLY A 151 -23.76 -15.74 -13.23
C GLY A 151 -24.11 -15.02 -11.92
N ASN A 152 -23.75 -15.63 -10.79
CA ASN A 152 -23.98 -15.11 -9.44
C ASN A 152 -22.76 -14.38 -8.85
N VAL A 153 -21.82 -13.91 -9.68
CA VAL A 153 -20.68 -13.10 -9.25
C VAL A 153 -20.48 -11.88 -10.14
N VAL A 154 -19.78 -10.89 -9.60
CA VAL A 154 -19.16 -9.80 -10.35
C VAL A 154 -17.66 -9.99 -10.32
N ILE A 155 -17.04 -10.05 -11.49
CA ILE A 155 -15.59 -10.20 -11.69
C ILE A 155 -15.00 -8.82 -11.89
N VAL A 156 -13.93 -8.51 -11.17
CA VAL A 156 -13.07 -7.35 -11.43
C VAL A 156 -11.72 -7.86 -11.90
N ALA A 157 -11.28 -7.33 -13.03
CA ALA A 157 -10.05 -7.72 -13.69
C ALA A 157 -9.37 -6.47 -14.30
N GLU A 158 -8.07 -6.57 -14.53
CA GLU A 158 -7.28 -5.50 -15.16
C GLU A 158 -7.63 -5.22 -16.63
N SER A 159 -8.25 -6.19 -17.31
CA SER A 159 -8.48 -6.17 -18.75
C SER A 159 -9.60 -7.13 -19.15
N GLN A 160 -10.19 -6.89 -20.31
CA GLN A 160 -11.22 -7.78 -20.88
C GLN A 160 -10.70 -9.21 -21.11
N ALA A 161 -9.45 -9.36 -21.54
CA ALA A 161 -8.82 -10.67 -21.75
C ALA A 161 -8.71 -11.47 -20.44
N THR A 162 -8.31 -10.81 -19.34
CA THR A 162 -8.29 -11.45 -18.02
C THR A 162 -9.69 -11.82 -17.56
N ALA A 163 -10.69 -10.96 -17.73
CA ALA A 163 -12.08 -11.31 -17.40
C ALA A 163 -12.59 -12.52 -18.20
N ASP A 164 -12.30 -12.60 -19.50
CA ASP A 164 -12.71 -13.72 -20.34
C ASP A 164 -12.05 -15.04 -19.95
N ARG A 165 -10.75 -15.00 -19.61
CA ARG A 165 -10.05 -16.16 -19.04
C ARG A 165 -10.69 -16.64 -17.74
N VAL A 166 -11.05 -15.72 -16.84
CA VAL A 166 -11.72 -16.07 -15.56
C VAL A 166 -13.07 -16.76 -15.80
N ARG A 167 -13.86 -16.30 -16.79
CA ARG A 167 -15.14 -16.94 -17.16
C ARG A 167 -14.97 -18.35 -17.73
N GLN A 168 -13.79 -18.67 -18.24
CA GLN A 168 -13.46 -19.95 -18.89
C GLN A 168 -12.58 -20.84 -18.01
N VAL A 169 -12.36 -20.47 -16.75
CA VAL A 169 -11.61 -21.28 -15.79
C VAL A 169 -12.22 -22.67 -15.71
N VAL A 170 -11.36 -23.68 -15.83
CA VAL A 170 -11.69 -25.06 -15.51
C VAL A 170 -11.40 -25.25 -14.03
N PRO A 171 -12.43 -25.43 -13.17
CA PRO A 171 -12.23 -25.57 -11.75
C PRO A 171 -11.47 -26.85 -11.44
N SER A 172 -10.55 -26.77 -10.48
CA SER A 172 -9.83 -27.90 -9.93
C SER A 172 -10.35 -28.17 -8.51
N PRO A 173 -10.50 -29.45 -8.09
CA PRO A 173 -10.99 -29.77 -6.76
C PRO A 173 -10.19 -29.07 -5.64
N ARG A 174 -10.92 -28.53 -4.65
CA ARG A 174 -10.37 -27.90 -3.45
C ARG A 174 -11.09 -28.40 -2.19
N PRO A 175 -10.94 -29.69 -1.83
CA PRO A 175 -11.67 -30.26 -0.69
C PRO A 175 -11.34 -29.59 0.64
N ASP A 176 -10.14 -29.01 0.76
CA ASP A 176 -9.66 -28.36 1.97
C ASP A 176 -10.07 -26.88 2.11
N LEU A 177 -10.68 -26.28 1.08
CA LEU A 177 -10.96 -24.83 1.06
C LEU A 177 -11.90 -24.40 2.18
N GLU A 178 -12.98 -25.15 2.39
CA GLU A 178 -13.96 -24.86 3.44
C GLU A 178 -13.33 -24.98 4.83
N ALA A 179 -12.55 -26.04 5.08
CA ALA A 179 -11.85 -26.25 6.34
C ALA A 179 -10.82 -25.14 6.61
N ALA A 180 -10.07 -24.71 5.59
CA ALA A 180 -9.11 -23.62 5.70
C ALA A 180 -9.80 -22.27 6.02
N LEU A 181 -10.88 -21.93 5.32
CA LEU A 181 -11.64 -20.70 5.59
C LEU A 181 -12.25 -20.71 6.99
N ALA A 182 -12.77 -21.86 7.44
CA ALA A 182 -13.29 -22.02 8.80
C ALA A 182 -12.18 -21.87 9.86
N ALA A 183 -10.97 -22.34 9.58
CA ALA A 183 -9.83 -22.25 10.49
C ALA A 183 -9.28 -20.81 10.64
N ALA A 184 -9.47 -19.95 9.63
CA ALA A 184 -9.22 -18.50 9.74
C ALA A 184 -10.25 -17.79 10.65
N GLY A 185 -11.24 -18.51 11.19
CA GLY A 185 -12.19 -18.02 12.18
C GLY A 185 -13.28 -17.13 11.58
N LYS A 186 -13.63 -16.07 12.31
CA LYS A 186 -14.54 -15.01 11.83
C LYS A 186 -13.78 -13.75 11.48
N ALA A 187 -12.45 -13.87 11.35
CA ALA A 187 -11.62 -12.77 11.02
C ALA A 187 -12.10 -12.16 9.69
N PRO A 188 -11.98 -10.87 9.57
CA PRO A 188 -12.59 -10.11 8.49
C PRO A 188 -11.79 -10.08 7.21
N ILE A 189 -10.49 -10.23 7.35
CA ILE A 189 -9.60 -10.65 6.29
C ILE A 189 -9.23 -12.09 6.62
N GLN A 190 -9.46 -12.97 5.65
CA GLN A 190 -9.06 -14.37 5.73
C GLN A 190 -8.24 -14.70 4.50
N ALA A 191 -6.97 -15.05 4.68
CA ALA A 191 -6.14 -15.55 3.60
C ALA A 191 -5.94 -17.05 3.77
N VAL A 192 -6.22 -17.84 2.75
CA VAL A 192 -6.03 -19.29 2.77
C VAL A 192 -5.13 -19.73 1.63
N LEU A 193 -4.16 -20.58 1.95
CA LEU A 193 -3.33 -21.31 1.00
C LEU A 193 -3.89 -22.73 0.91
N VAL A 194 -4.39 -23.09 -0.28
CA VAL A 194 -5.01 -24.39 -0.52
C VAL A 194 -4.44 -24.96 -1.82
N PRO A 195 -3.26 -25.63 -1.74
CA PRO A 195 -2.57 -26.11 -2.93
C PRO A 195 -3.38 -27.16 -3.70
N SER A 196 -3.34 -27.12 -5.02
CA SER A 196 -3.85 -28.22 -5.86
C SER A 196 -2.95 -29.45 -5.77
N ASP A 197 -3.46 -30.61 -6.18
CA ASP A 197 -2.66 -31.83 -6.29
C ASP A 197 -1.46 -31.64 -7.25
N ALA A 198 -1.68 -30.91 -8.35
CA ALA A 198 -0.62 -30.56 -9.29
C ALA A 198 0.47 -29.69 -8.62
N GLN A 199 0.08 -28.67 -7.85
CA GLN A 199 1.03 -27.81 -7.12
C GLN A 199 1.81 -28.58 -6.05
N ARG A 200 1.14 -29.46 -5.28
CA ARG A 200 1.82 -30.34 -4.31
C ARG A 200 2.87 -31.20 -4.99
N ARG A 201 2.53 -31.79 -6.13
CA ARG A 201 3.44 -32.62 -6.91
C ARG A 201 4.63 -31.81 -7.43
N ILE A 202 4.39 -30.62 -7.97
CA ILE A 202 5.47 -29.72 -8.41
C ILE A 202 6.41 -29.41 -7.26
N VAL A 203 5.89 -29.02 -6.08
CA VAL A 203 6.73 -28.77 -4.90
C VAL A 203 7.49 -30.04 -4.49
N ALA A 204 6.83 -31.20 -4.50
CA ALA A 204 7.45 -32.48 -4.15
C ALA A 204 8.65 -32.85 -5.05
N GLU A 205 8.53 -32.59 -6.35
CA GLU A 205 9.49 -33.01 -7.37
C GLU A 205 10.58 -31.96 -7.64
N THR A 206 10.27 -30.66 -7.48
CA THR A 206 11.15 -29.57 -7.93
C THR A 206 11.84 -28.82 -6.80
N LEU A 207 11.28 -28.82 -5.58
CA LEU A 207 11.87 -28.08 -4.48
C LEU A 207 13.03 -28.89 -3.88
N PRO A 208 14.29 -28.42 -3.98
CA PRO A 208 15.42 -29.07 -3.33
C PRO A 208 15.24 -29.04 -1.81
N ALA A 209 16.03 -29.85 -1.10
CA ALA A 209 16.08 -29.76 0.36
C ALA A 209 16.43 -28.33 0.80
N LEU A 210 15.81 -27.88 1.89
CA LEU A 210 16.12 -26.58 2.47
C LEU A 210 17.62 -26.46 2.76
N PRO A 211 18.26 -25.33 2.41
CA PRO A 211 19.68 -25.15 2.63
C PRO A 211 19.98 -24.98 4.13
N ALA A 212 21.18 -25.38 4.55
CA ALA A 212 21.69 -25.03 5.87
C ALA A 212 21.67 -23.50 6.07
N PRO A 213 21.39 -22.99 7.28
CA PRO A 213 21.26 -23.71 8.56
C PRO A 213 19.85 -24.25 8.87
N LEU A 214 18.92 -24.24 7.90
CA LEU A 214 17.58 -24.78 8.12
C LEU A 214 17.62 -26.30 8.25
N PRO A 215 16.71 -26.92 9.02
CA PRO A 215 16.51 -28.36 9.01
C PRO A 215 16.32 -28.87 7.56
N PRO A 216 16.94 -30.00 7.17
CA PRO A 216 16.87 -30.49 5.81
C PRO A 216 15.48 -31.08 5.53
N LEU A 217 14.54 -30.22 5.18
CA LEU A 217 13.19 -30.59 4.74
C LEU A 217 13.18 -30.62 3.20
N THR A 218 12.82 -31.76 2.61
CA THR A 218 12.68 -31.90 1.15
C THR A 218 11.34 -31.35 0.66
N GLY A 219 11.23 -31.06 -0.64
CA GLY A 219 9.95 -30.75 -1.28
C GLY A 219 8.88 -31.80 -1.02
N GLU A 220 9.26 -33.09 -1.06
CA GLU A 220 8.35 -34.21 -0.78
C GLU A 220 7.83 -34.16 0.66
N GLN A 221 8.70 -33.90 1.63
CA GLN A 221 8.29 -33.77 3.04
C GLN A 221 7.42 -32.53 3.25
N LEU A 222 7.78 -31.38 2.66
CA LEU A 222 7.02 -30.14 2.79
C LEU A 222 5.61 -30.24 2.17
N SER A 223 5.51 -30.79 0.96
CA SER A 223 4.24 -30.95 0.23
C SER A 223 3.24 -31.85 0.95
N ARG A 224 3.74 -32.82 1.72
CA ARG A 224 2.94 -33.69 2.61
C ARG A 224 2.61 -33.02 3.93
N ALA A 225 3.57 -32.31 4.52
CA ALA A 225 3.43 -31.71 5.84
C ALA A 225 2.41 -30.56 5.87
N VAL A 226 2.21 -29.84 4.77
CA VAL A 226 1.25 -28.73 4.67
C VAL A 226 0.03 -29.17 3.86
N ARG A 227 -1.09 -29.45 4.51
CA ARG A 227 -2.39 -29.64 3.81
C ARG A 227 -2.97 -28.30 3.38
N TRP A 228 -3.06 -27.35 4.28
CA TRP A 228 -3.48 -25.99 3.98
C TRP A 228 -2.95 -25.06 5.05
N ALA A 229 -2.92 -23.77 4.73
CA ALA A 229 -2.69 -22.72 5.72
C ALA A 229 -3.82 -21.72 5.67
N ALA A 230 -4.14 -21.12 6.82
CA ALA A 230 -5.19 -20.16 6.98
C ALA A 230 -4.70 -19.05 7.90
N VAL A 231 -4.90 -17.81 7.49
CA VAL A 231 -4.60 -16.61 8.26
C VAL A 231 -5.89 -15.82 8.43
N GLY A 232 -6.28 -15.55 9.67
CA GLY A 232 -7.31 -14.57 10.02
C GLY A 232 -6.65 -13.32 10.59
N ILE A 233 -7.01 -12.14 10.08
CA ILE A 233 -6.48 -10.86 10.56
C ILE A 233 -7.64 -9.97 11.00
N GLU A 234 -7.71 -9.63 12.28
CA GLU A 234 -8.54 -8.53 12.75
C GLU A 234 -7.72 -7.26 12.80
N LEU A 235 -8.31 -6.15 12.41
CA LEU A 235 -7.54 -4.93 12.29
C LEU A 235 -7.71 -4.00 13.46
N PRO A 236 -6.77 -3.06 13.59
CA PRO A 236 -6.93 -1.96 14.51
C PRO A 236 -8.32 -1.31 14.35
N PRO A 237 -8.99 -1.03 15.47
CA PRO A 237 -8.44 -1.02 16.82
C PRO A 237 -8.40 -2.39 17.51
N ALA A 238 -9.07 -3.44 17.01
CA ALA A 238 -9.04 -4.78 17.61
C ALA A 238 -7.64 -5.40 17.49
N GLY A 239 -7.11 -5.45 16.26
CA GLY A 239 -5.72 -5.77 15.93
C GLY A 239 -5.29 -7.15 16.42
N SER A 240 -5.54 -8.21 15.66
CA SER A 240 -5.08 -9.56 16.02
C SER A 240 -4.77 -10.37 14.78
N LEU A 241 -3.94 -11.40 14.91
CA LEU A 241 -3.61 -12.32 13.82
C LEU A 241 -3.65 -13.75 14.32
N GLN A 242 -4.27 -14.63 13.54
CA GLN A 242 -4.23 -16.06 13.77
C GLN A 242 -3.77 -16.76 12.49
N LEU A 243 -2.66 -17.48 12.56
CA LEU A 243 -2.21 -18.41 11.52
C LEU A 243 -2.44 -19.84 12.01
N VAL A 244 -3.06 -20.65 11.16
CA VAL A 244 -3.23 -22.10 11.36
C VAL A 244 -2.70 -22.80 10.12
N VAL A 245 -1.78 -23.74 10.32
CA VAL A 245 -1.32 -24.66 9.28
C VAL A 245 -1.74 -26.06 9.68
N GLN A 246 -2.49 -26.72 8.81
CA GLN A 246 -2.92 -28.09 9.01
C GLN A 246 -1.92 -29.05 8.40
N SER A 247 -1.55 -30.06 9.18
CA SER A 247 -0.69 -31.17 8.78
C SER A 247 -1.49 -32.48 8.75
N PRO A 248 -0.97 -33.55 8.14
CA PRO A 248 -1.62 -34.87 8.18
C PRO A 248 -1.60 -35.51 9.57
N ASP A 249 -0.62 -35.16 10.41
CA ASP A 249 -0.39 -35.72 11.74
C ASP A 249 0.44 -34.75 12.61
N ALA A 250 0.58 -35.10 13.89
CA ALA A 250 1.29 -34.28 14.88
C ALA A 250 2.81 -34.23 14.67
N GLU A 251 3.41 -35.28 14.09
CA GLU A 251 4.84 -35.34 13.80
C GLU A 251 5.21 -34.37 12.66
N SER A 252 4.39 -34.32 11.62
CA SER A 252 4.51 -33.37 10.52
C SER A 252 4.35 -31.92 11.02
N ALA A 253 3.39 -31.67 11.91
CA ALA A 253 3.20 -30.34 12.52
C ALA A 253 4.41 -29.91 13.37
N ALA A 254 4.99 -30.84 14.13
CA ALA A 254 6.21 -30.60 14.92
C ALA A 254 7.42 -30.28 14.02
N THR A 255 7.61 -31.06 12.96
CA THR A 255 8.69 -30.84 11.98
C THR A 255 8.56 -29.47 11.29
N LEU A 256 7.34 -29.05 10.94
CA LEU A 256 7.10 -27.71 10.40
C LEU A 256 7.44 -26.62 11.41
N LYS A 257 7.05 -26.78 12.68
CA LYS A 257 7.38 -25.82 13.73
C LYS A 257 8.90 -25.65 13.87
N GLU A 258 9.65 -26.76 13.94
CA GLU A 258 11.12 -26.71 14.04
C GLU A 258 11.74 -25.96 12.85
N THR A 259 11.23 -26.22 11.65
CA THR A 259 11.67 -25.53 10.43
C THR A 259 11.35 -24.03 10.48
N VAL A 260 10.15 -23.65 10.92
CA VAL A 260 9.74 -22.25 11.06
C VAL A 260 10.56 -21.54 12.13
N ASP A 261 10.79 -22.16 13.29
CA ASP A 261 11.61 -21.58 14.35
C ASP A 261 13.05 -21.34 13.88
N ALA A 262 13.64 -22.29 13.17
CA ALA A 262 14.97 -22.14 12.59
C ALA A 262 15.01 -21.03 11.53
N ALA A 263 13.98 -20.93 10.69
CA ALA A 263 13.86 -19.87 9.69
C ALA A 263 13.71 -18.49 10.34
N LEU A 264 12.89 -18.36 11.39
CA LEU A 264 12.73 -17.12 12.15
C LEU A 264 14.03 -16.71 12.84
N ALA A 265 14.74 -17.64 13.49
CA ALA A 265 16.02 -17.36 14.14
C ALA A 265 17.10 -16.94 13.12
N THR A 266 17.16 -17.62 11.98
CA THR A 266 18.11 -17.31 10.89
C THR A 266 17.80 -15.93 10.30
N GLY A 267 16.54 -15.67 9.96
CA GLY A 267 16.10 -14.37 9.44
C GLY A 267 16.38 -13.25 10.42
N ALA A 268 16.11 -13.46 11.71
CA ALA A 268 16.40 -12.48 12.75
C ALA A 268 17.90 -12.17 12.87
N ALA A 269 18.76 -13.19 12.81
CA ALA A 269 20.20 -12.98 12.83
C ALA A 269 20.69 -12.15 11.62
N ILE A 270 20.16 -12.44 10.42
CA ILE A 270 20.48 -11.68 9.20
C ILE A 270 20.04 -10.22 9.34
N LEU A 271 18.76 -9.99 9.67
CA LEU A 271 18.18 -8.64 9.79
C LEU A 271 18.86 -7.81 10.88
N GLN A 272 19.28 -8.44 11.97
CA GLN A 272 20.03 -7.78 13.04
C GLN A 272 21.46 -7.45 12.60
N SER A 273 22.14 -8.36 11.90
CA SER A 273 23.51 -8.14 11.40
C SER A 273 23.60 -7.06 10.32
N GLN A 274 22.51 -6.89 9.55
CA GLN A 274 22.37 -5.84 8.54
C GLN A 274 21.81 -4.53 9.13
N GLU A 275 21.62 -4.45 10.45
CA GLU A 275 21.05 -3.29 11.15
C GLU A 275 19.66 -2.85 10.62
N VAL A 276 18.94 -3.76 9.95
CA VAL A 276 17.61 -3.50 9.39
C VAL A 276 16.56 -3.48 10.51
N LEU A 277 16.64 -4.44 11.43
CA LEU A 277 15.72 -4.57 12.57
C LEU A 277 16.50 -4.87 13.86
N PRO A 278 16.77 -3.86 14.72
CA PRO A 278 17.53 -4.03 15.95
C PRO A 278 16.92 -5.04 16.93
N ASN A 279 15.60 -5.17 16.94
CA ASN A 279 14.82 -6.07 17.79
C ASN A 279 14.38 -7.36 17.09
N ALA A 280 15.03 -7.75 15.98
CA ALA A 280 14.61 -8.89 15.17
C ALA A 280 14.48 -10.21 15.96
N GLN A 281 15.35 -10.44 16.96
CA GLN A 281 15.29 -11.64 17.80
C GLN A 281 14.04 -11.70 18.68
N GLU A 282 13.62 -10.57 19.24
CA GLU A 282 12.39 -10.50 20.04
C GLU A 282 11.15 -10.64 19.17
N ILE A 283 11.18 -10.10 17.95
CA ILE A 283 10.14 -10.30 16.95
C ILE A 283 10.04 -11.80 16.57
N ALA A 284 11.15 -12.45 16.28
CA ALA A 284 11.18 -13.88 15.95
C ALA A 284 10.60 -14.76 17.07
N LYS A 285 10.93 -14.48 18.34
CA LYS A 285 10.35 -15.19 19.48
C LYS A 285 8.83 -15.08 19.54
N ARG A 286 8.28 -13.89 19.22
CA ARG A 286 6.82 -13.65 19.21
C ARG A 286 6.11 -14.32 18.04
N LEU A 287 6.82 -14.49 16.92
CA LEU A 287 6.31 -15.15 15.72
C LEU A 287 6.47 -16.68 15.75
N SER A 288 7.10 -17.24 16.80
CA SER A 288 7.24 -18.69 16.96
C SER A 288 5.86 -19.34 17.18
N PRO A 289 5.45 -20.29 16.32
CA PRO A 289 4.16 -20.95 16.46
C PRO A 289 4.20 -22.04 17.55
N ALA A 290 3.03 -22.45 18.02
CA ALA A 290 2.82 -23.63 18.85
C ALA A 290 2.28 -24.80 18.02
N VAL A 291 2.43 -26.03 18.51
CA VAL A 291 1.80 -27.23 17.92
C VAL A 291 0.63 -27.67 18.79
N ARG A 292 -0.50 -27.97 18.16
CA ARG A 292 -1.73 -28.47 18.79
C ARG A 292 -2.25 -29.66 17.99
N GLY A 293 -1.88 -30.87 18.40
CA GLY A 293 -2.19 -32.07 17.63
C GLY A 293 -1.52 -32.01 16.26
N ASP A 294 -2.30 -32.18 15.20
CA ASP A 294 -1.90 -32.12 13.79
C ASP A 294 -1.88 -30.69 13.20
N ARG A 295 -1.87 -29.66 14.05
CA ARG A 295 -1.86 -28.25 13.63
C ARG A 295 -0.69 -27.48 14.20
N MET A 296 -0.10 -26.63 13.38
CA MET A 296 0.77 -25.54 13.81
C MET A 296 -0.06 -24.25 13.89
N VAL A 297 0.00 -23.55 15.03
CA VAL A 297 -0.85 -22.40 15.33
C VAL A 297 0.00 -21.25 15.86
N LEU A 298 -0.11 -20.09 15.23
CA LEU A 298 0.39 -18.82 15.75
C LEU A 298 -0.81 -17.93 16.05
N ALA A 299 -0.88 -17.42 17.29
CA ALA A 299 -1.91 -16.48 17.70
C ALA A 299 -1.22 -15.24 18.27
N ILE A 300 -1.45 -14.11 17.63
CA ILE A 300 -0.95 -12.80 18.01
C ILE A 300 -2.15 -12.00 18.53
N ASP A 301 -2.11 -11.66 19.81
CA ASP A 301 -3.11 -10.83 20.45
C ASP A 301 -2.91 -9.34 20.14
N ARG A 302 -3.77 -8.51 20.69
CA ARG A 302 -3.76 -7.06 20.44
C ARG A 302 -2.47 -6.34 20.81
N PRO A 303 -1.92 -6.51 22.03
CA PRO A 303 -0.63 -5.93 22.37
C PRO A 303 0.49 -6.38 21.45
N ALA A 304 0.59 -7.68 21.16
CA ALA A 304 1.63 -8.22 20.30
C ALA A 304 1.48 -7.74 18.84
N PHE A 305 0.26 -7.69 18.33
CA PHE A 305 -0.05 -7.20 16.98
C PHE A 305 0.36 -5.73 16.84
N LYS A 306 -0.02 -4.89 17.81
CA LYS A 306 0.37 -3.47 17.80
C LYS A 306 1.89 -3.33 17.76
N SER A 307 2.62 -4.05 18.61
CA SER A 307 4.08 -4.02 18.61
C SER A 307 4.65 -4.45 17.26
N LEU A 308 4.14 -5.53 16.66
CA LEU A 308 4.61 -5.98 15.35
C LEU A 308 4.39 -4.92 14.26
N VAL A 309 3.24 -4.24 14.26
CA VAL A 309 3.02 -3.11 13.34
C VAL A 309 4.00 -1.98 13.63
N ASP A 310 4.13 -1.57 14.89
CA ASP A 310 5.02 -0.48 15.29
C ASP A 310 6.47 -0.75 14.87
N ASP A 311 6.91 -2.02 14.97
CA ASP A 311 8.27 -2.45 14.68
C ASP A 311 8.53 -2.67 13.18
N LEU A 312 7.57 -3.23 12.43
CA LEU A 312 7.78 -3.69 11.05
C LEU A 312 7.15 -2.79 9.99
N VAL A 313 5.99 -2.21 10.28
CA VAL A 313 5.15 -1.54 9.28
C VAL A 313 5.28 -0.02 9.42
N THR A 314 5.23 0.51 10.64
CA THR A 314 5.28 1.95 10.90
C THR A 314 6.53 2.63 10.32
N PRO A 315 7.77 2.09 10.46
CA PRO A 315 8.96 2.72 9.89
C PRO A 315 8.89 2.80 8.36
N ALA A 316 8.40 1.73 7.71
CA ALA A 316 8.22 1.70 6.26
C ALA A 316 7.15 2.70 5.80
N LEU A 317 6.03 2.81 6.52
CA LEU A 317 4.98 3.79 6.24
C LEU A 317 5.48 5.23 6.41
N ILE A 318 6.23 5.51 7.49
CA ILE A 318 6.85 6.82 7.70
C ILE A 318 7.81 7.14 6.55
N GLN A 319 8.66 6.19 6.17
CA GLN A 319 9.62 6.38 5.08
C GLN A 319 8.92 6.62 3.73
N ALA A 320 7.88 5.84 3.43
CA ALA A 320 7.06 6.04 2.23
C ALA A 320 6.40 7.42 2.23
N SER A 321 5.79 7.81 3.35
CA SER A 321 5.18 9.13 3.53
C SER A 321 6.18 10.26 3.31
N ARG A 322 7.36 10.19 3.92
CA ARG A 322 8.45 11.16 3.75
C ARG A 322 8.89 11.27 2.29
N THR A 323 9.01 10.14 1.59
CA THR A 323 9.41 10.10 0.18
C THR A 323 8.36 10.76 -0.73
N THR A 324 7.08 10.49 -0.49
CA THR A 324 5.97 11.14 -1.21
C THR A 324 5.93 12.64 -0.91
N GLN A 325 6.07 13.04 0.36
CA GLN A 325 6.07 14.44 0.76
C GLN A 325 7.22 15.22 0.11
N ALA A 326 8.44 14.66 0.11
CA ALA A 326 9.59 15.26 -0.58
C ALA A 326 9.33 15.43 -2.08
N THR A 327 8.72 14.43 -2.71
CA THR A 327 8.33 14.50 -4.14
C THR A 327 7.31 15.61 -4.38
N LEU A 328 6.28 15.73 -3.54
CA LEU A 328 5.26 16.78 -3.65
C LEU A 328 5.84 18.18 -3.43
N ALA A 329 6.76 18.33 -2.48
CA ALA A 329 7.45 19.60 -2.25
C ALA A 329 8.27 20.03 -3.48
N MET A 330 9.01 19.11 -4.10
CA MET A 330 9.71 19.39 -5.37
C MET A 330 8.74 19.78 -6.49
N VAL A 331 7.57 19.13 -6.59
CA VAL A 331 6.54 19.51 -7.58
C VAL A 331 6.01 20.93 -7.31
N ARG A 332 5.79 21.31 -6.05
CA ARG A 332 5.36 22.67 -5.68
C ARG A 332 6.44 23.70 -6.04
N VAL A 333 7.68 23.48 -5.61
CA VAL A 333 8.83 24.34 -5.95
C VAL A 333 8.98 24.47 -7.48
N ARG A 334 8.81 23.39 -8.23
CA ARG A 334 8.85 23.43 -9.69
C ARG A 334 7.72 24.27 -10.28
N GLY A 335 6.50 24.13 -9.75
CA GLY A 335 5.36 24.97 -10.11
C GLY A 335 5.66 26.45 -9.91
N ILE A 336 6.21 26.82 -8.75
CA ILE A 336 6.57 28.20 -8.43
C ILE A 336 7.67 28.73 -9.37
N THR A 337 8.75 27.98 -9.59
CA THR A 337 9.80 28.41 -10.54
C THR A 337 9.29 28.56 -11.98
N THR A 338 8.32 27.73 -12.38
CA THR A 338 7.65 27.86 -13.69
C THR A 338 6.79 29.11 -13.75
N ALA A 339 6.01 29.40 -12.70
CA ALA A 339 5.22 30.63 -12.59
C ALA A 339 6.10 31.90 -12.61
N MET A 340 7.26 31.87 -11.93
CA MET A 340 8.25 32.96 -12.01
C MET A 340 8.78 33.16 -13.44
N ALA A 341 9.06 32.08 -14.17
CA ALA A 341 9.51 32.17 -15.55
C ALA A 341 8.44 32.78 -16.46
N MET A 342 7.18 32.39 -16.29
CA MET A 342 6.05 32.98 -17.01
C MET A 342 5.89 34.47 -16.70
N TYR A 343 5.95 34.86 -15.41
CA TYR A 343 5.92 36.25 -15.00
C TYR A 343 7.02 37.07 -15.70
N ARG A 344 8.25 36.58 -15.71
CA ARG A 344 9.36 37.28 -16.41
C ARG A 344 9.09 37.47 -17.89
N MET A 345 8.47 36.51 -18.57
CA MET A 345 8.12 36.64 -19.98
C MET A 345 7.09 37.75 -20.21
N GLU A 346 6.18 37.97 -19.27
CA GLU A 346 5.11 38.97 -19.35
C GLU A 346 5.56 40.36 -18.84
N HIS A 347 6.56 40.41 -17.97
CA HIS A 347 7.03 41.63 -17.29
C HIS A 347 8.45 42.04 -17.70
N ASN A 348 8.77 42.01 -19.00
CA ASN A 348 10.05 42.50 -19.55
C ASN A 348 11.30 41.91 -18.86
N ASN A 349 11.27 40.62 -18.55
CA ASN A 349 12.30 39.86 -17.82
C ASN A 349 12.49 40.25 -16.34
N GLU A 350 11.62 41.07 -15.76
CA GLU A 350 11.65 41.43 -14.35
C GLU A 350 11.20 40.28 -13.45
N TRP A 351 11.91 40.09 -12.34
CA TRP A 351 11.53 39.11 -11.31
C TRP A 351 10.33 39.62 -10.49
N PRO A 352 9.40 38.72 -10.13
CA PRO A 352 8.26 39.11 -9.30
C PRO A 352 8.75 39.73 -7.98
N PRO A 353 8.05 40.74 -7.46
CA PRO A 353 8.46 41.39 -6.21
C PRO A 353 8.33 40.46 -5.00
N ASN A 354 7.41 39.50 -5.05
CA ASN A 354 7.17 38.46 -4.05
C ASN A 354 6.31 37.34 -4.66
N LEU A 355 6.07 36.24 -3.91
CA LEU A 355 5.25 35.13 -4.39
C LEU A 355 3.76 35.47 -4.51
N GLN A 356 3.26 36.48 -3.78
CA GLN A 356 1.86 36.89 -3.84
C GLN A 356 1.50 37.46 -5.22
N ALA A 357 2.44 38.17 -5.87
CA ALA A 357 2.25 38.67 -7.24
C ALA A 357 1.92 37.56 -8.24
N LEU A 358 2.50 36.36 -8.07
CA LEU A 358 2.23 35.22 -8.94
C LEU A 358 0.80 34.67 -8.73
N ILE A 359 0.28 34.74 -7.50
CA ILE A 359 -1.10 34.34 -7.18
C ILE A 359 -2.09 35.38 -7.73
N ASP A 360 -1.81 36.67 -7.51
CA ASP A 360 -2.68 37.77 -7.93
C ASP A 360 -2.86 37.81 -9.45
N GLU A 361 -1.84 37.41 -10.21
CA GLU A 361 -1.89 37.28 -11.67
C GLU A 361 -2.44 35.94 -12.16
N GLY A 362 -2.83 35.03 -11.25
CA GLY A 362 -3.38 33.72 -11.60
C GLY A 362 -2.37 32.75 -12.21
N LEU A 363 -1.07 33.01 -12.05
CA LEU A 363 0.01 32.14 -12.53
C LEU A 363 0.22 30.93 -11.61
N MET A 364 -0.29 30.98 -10.38
CA MET A 364 -0.25 29.87 -9.42
C MET A 364 -1.37 29.91 -8.38
N ASP A 365 -1.64 28.76 -7.75
CA ASP A 365 -2.59 28.63 -6.64
C ASP A 365 -1.89 28.84 -5.28
N ALA A 366 -2.55 29.53 -4.34
CA ALA A 366 -2.00 29.84 -3.02
C ALA A 366 -1.55 28.60 -2.22
N ARG A 367 -2.20 27.44 -2.40
CA ARG A 367 -1.83 26.17 -1.74
C ARG A 367 -0.45 25.67 -2.15
N GLN A 368 0.11 26.16 -3.26
CA GLN A 368 1.48 25.82 -3.66
C GLN A 368 2.53 26.43 -2.72
N LEU A 369 2.18 27.47 -1.94
CA LEU A 369 3.06 28.09 -0.95
C LEU A 369 3.15 27.33 0.37
N ASN A 370 2.26 26.37 0.57
CA ASN A 370 2.19 25.62 1.81
C ASN A 370 3.12 24.40 1.78
N GLU A 371 3.37 23.82 2.95
CA GLU A 371 4.01 22.51 3.11
C GLU A 371 2.99 21.39 2.83
N PRO A 372 3.29 20.35 2.01
CA PRO A 372 2.32 19.30 1.70
C PRO A 372 1.81 18.52 2.91
N SER A 373 2.58 18.46 3.98
CA SER A 373 2.19 17.78 5.21
C SER A 373 1.33 18.67 6.13
N THR A 374 1.69 19.92 6.37
CA THR A 374 1.01 20.71 7.41
C THR A 374 0.00 21.72 6.88
N ASP A 375 -0.04 21.93 5.56
CA ASP A 375 -0.78 23.01 4.88
C ASP A 375 -0.47 24.42 5.44
N ARG A 376 0.69 24.57 6.10
CA ARG A 376 1.19 25.87 6.59
C ARG A 376 2.11 26.50 5.55
N PRO A 377 2.19 27.83 5.47
CA PRO A 377 3.17 28.50 4.62
C PRO A 377 4.58 27.98 4.90
N ALA A 378 5.30 27.61 3.85
CA ALA A 378 6.61 26.98 3.95
C ALA A 378 7.60 27.42 2.86
N MET A 379 7.13 28.11 1.81
CA MET A 379 7.99 28.52 0.71
C MET A 379 8.63 29.88 1.00
N VAL A 380 9.96 29.94 0.93
CA VAL A 380 10.75 31.17 1.08
C VAL A 380 11.27 31.58 -0.28
N TYR A 381 10.98 32.82 -0.67
CA TYR A 381 11.43 33.40 -1.93
C TYR A 381 12.64 34.31 -1.72
N ILE A 382 13.65 34.16 -2.56
CA ILE A 382 14.79 35.06 -2.63
C ILE A 382 14.76 35.70 -4.01
N ARG A 383 14.50 37.01 -4.07
CA ARG A 383 14.49 37.74 -5.33
C ARG A 383 15.90 37.79 -5.92
N PRO A 384 16.20 37.11 -7.03
CA PRO A 384 17.55 37.09 -7.58
C PRO A 384 17.87 38.41 -8.32
N PRO A 385 19.15 38.78 -8.47
CA PRO A 385 19.56 39.85 -9.37
C PRO A 385 19.06 39.66 -10.81
N ALA A 386 18.94 40.74 -11.58
CA ALA A 386 18.44 40.69 -12.96
C ALA A 386 19.31 39.81 -13.88
N ASP A 387 20.61 39.76 -13.63
CA ASP A 387 21.64 39.01 -14.35
C ASP A 387 22.08 37.72 -13.65
N ALA A 388 21.28 37.23 -12.69
CA ALA A 388 21.58 36.01 -11.95
C ALA A 388 21.74 34.79 -12.89
N GLY A 389 22.81 34.02 -12.68
CA GLY A 389 23.03 32.77 -13.40
C GLY A 389 22.11 31.63 -12.93
N ASP A 390 22.01 30.58 -13.74
CA ASP A 390 21.04 29.48 -13.56
C ASP A 390 21.12 28.75 -12.22
N ASN A 391 22.29 28.75 -11.56
CA ASN A 391 22.55 28.06 -10.28
C ASN A 391 22.25 28.92 -9.04
N VAL A 392 21.63 30.09 -9.19
CA VAL A 392 21.19 30.91 -8.05
C VAL A 392 19.87 30.37 -7.51
N VAL A 393 19.80 30.18 -6.20
CA VAL A 393 18.56 29.77 -5.52
C VAL A 393 17.56 30.92 -5.55
N VAL A 394 16.32 30.62 -5.92
CA VAL A 394 15.23 31.62 -6.01
C VAL A 394 14.06 31.28 -5.10
N VAL A 395 13.82 30.02 -4.83
CA VAL A 395 12.81 29.58 -3.86
C VAL A 395 13.28 28.32 -3.18
N TYR A 396 12.98 28.18 -1.91
CA TYR A 396 13.24 26.95 -1.17
C TYR A 396 12.17 26.74 -0.12
N GLU A 397 12.03 25.51 0.33
CA GLU A 397 11.17 25.16 1.45
C GLU A 397 11.88 25.48 2.78
N ASP A 398 11.20 26.10 3.74
CA ASP A 398 11.78 26.37 5.07
C ASP A 398 12.05 25.04 5.79
N PRO A 399 13.32 24.71 6.13
CA PRO A 399 13.64 23.47 6.84
C PRO A 399 12.95 23.33 8.19
N ALA A 400 12.56 24.44 8.83
CA ALA A 400 11.81 24.43 10.09
C ALA A 400 10.34 24.01 9.92
N SER A 401 9.84 23.98 8.70
CA SER A 401 8.44 23.66 8.40
C SER A 401 8.15 22.17 8.24
N HIS A 402 9.18 21.32 8.18
CA HIS A 402 9.07 19.88 7.94
C HIS A 402 10.02 19.00 8.78
N ASP A 403 9.72 17.71 8.91
CA ASP A 403 10.57 16.72 9.61
C ASP A 403 11.48 15.90 8.66
N ARG A 404 11.44 16.22 7.36
CA ARG A 404 12.23 15.55 6.31
C ARG A 404 13.72 15.92 6.41
N ARG A 405 14.57 15.00 5.96
CA ARG A 405 16.04 15.19 5.92
C ARG A 405 16.50 16.14 4.80
N GLU A 406 15.68 16.28 3.76
CA GLU A 406 16.02 17.05 2.57
C GLU A 406 14.94 18.10 2.30
N THR A 407 15.40 19.24 1.79
CA THR A 407 14.65 20.45 1.49
C THR A 407 14.53 20.58 -0.02
N ALA A 408 13.34 20.93 -0.53
CA ALA A 408 13.18 21.23 -1.94
C ALA A 408 13.72 22.64 -2.26
N VAL A 409 14.60 22.73 -3.26
CA VAL A 409 15.29 23.98 -3.64
C VAL A 409 15.12 24.23 -5.13
N GLY A 410 14.59 25.40 -5.49
CA GLY A 410 14.37 25.86 -6.85
C GLY A 410 15.39 26.91 -7.26
N PHE A 411 15.86 26.80 -8.50
CA PHE A 411 16.90 27.63 -9.07
C PHE A 411 16.38 28.53 -10.20
N VAL A 412 17.11 29.60 -10.53
CA VAL A 412 16.80 30.50 -11.66
C VAL A 412 16.50 29.72 -12.94
N GLY A 413 17.28 28.67 -13.24
CA GLY A 413 17.12 27.83 -14.43
C GLY A 413 15.93 26.87 -14.42
N THR A 414 14.95 27.03 -13.51
CA THR A 414 13.80 26.11 -13.27
C THR A 414 14.15 24.70 -12.81
N GLN A 415 15.44 24.43 -12.61
CA GLN A 415 15.90 23.20 -11.98
C GLN A 415 15.41 23.17 -10.53
N VAL A 416 15.02 21.99 -10.07
CA VAL A 416 14.64 21.72 -8.69
C VAL A 416 15.48 20.56 -8.18
N LEU A 417 16.07 20.72 -7.01
CA LEU A 417 16.85 19.69 -6.34
C LEU A 417 16.31 19.44 -4.94
N SER A 418 16.46 18.20 -4.47
CA SER A 418 16.33 17.84 -3.07
C SER A 418 17.71 17.97 -2.44
N MET A 419 17.86 18.79 -1.40
CA MET A 419 19.15 19.07 -0.76
C MET A 419 19.08 18.79 0.75
N PRO A 420 20.04 18.08 1.35
CA PRO A 420 20.11 17.96 2.80
C PRO A 420 20.33 19.35 3.43
N ASP A 421 19.75 19.60 4.60
CA ASP A 421 20.05 20.82 5.39
C ASP A 421 21.44 20.72 6.01
N ASP A 422 22.45 20.94 5.16
CA ASP A 422 23.86 20.90 5.50
C ASP A 422 24.54 22.26 5.28
N ALA A 423 25.85 22.30 5.53
CA ALA A 423 26.64 23.52 5.35
C ALA A 423 26.62 24.04 3.89
N THR A 424 26.48 23.15 2.90
CA THR A 424 26.44 23.50 1.48
C THR A 424 25.14 24.22 1.16
N PHE A 425 24.01 23.64 1.54
CA PHE A 425 22.70 24.25 1.37
C PHE A 425 22.65 25.64 2.01
N ARG A 426 23.05 25.75 3.28
CA ARG A 426 23.05 27.03 4.01
C ARG A 426 23.95 28.08 3.36
N ALA A 427 25.14 27.70 2.88
CA ALA A 427 26.04 28.61 2.19
C ALA A 427 25.43 29.16 0.88
N MET A 428 24.68 28.33 0.16
CA MET A 428 23.98 28.74 -1.07
C MET A 428 22.86 29.74 -0.79
N ILE A 429 22.04 29.48 0.23
CA ILE A 429 20.98 30.40 0.67
C ILE A 429 21.57 31.75 1.09
N GLU A 430 22.60 31.72 1.95
CA GLU A 430 23.27 32.95 2.42
C GLU A 430 23.90 33.75 1.28
N LYS A 431 24.47 33.07 0.27
CA LYS A 431 24.98 33.73 -0.92
C LYS A 431 23.83 34.39 -1.71
N ALA A 432 22.74 33.67 -1.97
CA ALA A 432 21.60 34.21 -2.69
C ALA A 432 20.97 35.42 -1.98
N LYS A 433 20.82 35.36 -0.65
CA LYS A 433 20.34 36.49 0.17
C LYS A 433 21.25 37.71 0.07
N ARG A 434 22.58 37.54 0.14
CA ARG A 434 23.53 38.65 -0.03
C ARG A 434 23.46 39.28 -1.40
N ASP A 435 23.45 38.45 -2.46
CA ASP A 435 23.39 38.93 -3.84
C ASP A 435 22.07 39.70 -4.09
N SER A 436 20.96 39.21 -3.55
CA SER A 436 19.66 39.89 -3.57
C SER A 436 19.69 41.25 -2.85
N ALA A 437 20.19 41.28 -1.63
CA ALA A 437 20.30 42.51 -0.83
C ALA A 437 21.16 43.57 -1.51
N GLN A 438 22.24 43.17 -2.19
CA GLN A 438 23.09 44.07 -2.96
C GLN A 438 22.37 44.67 -4.17
N ALA A 439 21.52 43.89 -4.85
CA ALA A 439 20.76 44.34 -6.01
C ALA A 439 19.59 45.27 -5.66
N TYR A 440 18.93 45.06 -4.50
CA TYR A 440 17.67 45.72 -4.17
C TYR A 440 17.69 46.61 -2.92
N GLY A 441 18.81 46.72 -2.19
CA GLY A 441 19.02 47.76 -1.18
C GLY A 441 18.48 47.49 0.23
N GLY A 442 18.26 46.24 0.63
CA GLY A 442 17.83 45.88 2.00
C GLY A 442 17.23 44.47 2.08
N ALA A 443 17.07 43.92 3.29
CA ALA A 443 16.69 42.52 3.53
C ALA A 443 15.39 42.13 2.82
N ALA A 444 15.53 41.40 1.70
CA ALA A 444 14.43 40.72 1.05
C ALA A 444 14.12 39.44 1.85
N GLU A 445 13.17 39.53 2.78
CA GLU A 445 12.43 38.36 3.30
C GLU A 445 10.95 38.49 2.95
#